data_AF-A0A1B6FMK9-F1
#
_entry.id   AF-A0A1B6FMK9-F1
#
_cell.length_a   1.000
_cell.length_b   1.000
_cell.length_c   1.000
_cell.angle_alpha   90.00
_cell.angle_beta   90.00
_cell.angle_gamma   90.00
#
_symmetry.space_group_name_H-M   'P 1'
#
loop_
_entity.id
_entity.type
_entity.pdbx_description
1 polymer ?
#
loop_
_entity_poly.entity_id
_entity_poly.type
_entity_poly.pdbx_seq_one_letter_code
_entity_poly.pdbx_strand_id
1 'polypeptide(L)'
;VILKSLLNFRSEMAAAEDVISTKPLITKSTSLPDYINFLLSPDTPLDFHVNVGNPEISPQERIGAVKWMLIAHSKVLRVMLLESKIRHDKEMSITDLDPDTFKNLLVFM
;
A
#
# COMPACT_ATOMS: atom_id res chain seq x y z
N VAL A 1 3.49 39.83 2.00
CA VAL A 1 4.74 39.15 2.43
C VAL A 1 4.90 37.78 1.78
N ILE A 2 3.85 36.98 1.58
CA ILE A 2 3.94 35.62 1.03
C ILE A 2 4.29 35.58 -0.48
N LEU A 3 3.86 36.56 -1.29
CA LEU A 3 4.18 36.57 -2.73
C LEU A 3 5.67 36.83 -3.05
N LYS A 4 6.42 37.50 -2.18
CA LYS A 4 7.87 37.71 -2.40
C LYS A 4 8.68 36.43 -2.16
N SER A 5 8.23 35.55 -1.26
CA SER A 5 8.90 34.27 -0.99
C SER A 5 8.74 33.25 -2.13
N LEU A 6 7.63 33.27 -2.86
CA LEU A 6 7.41 32.40 -4.02
C LEU A 6 8.24 32.79 -5.25
N LEU A 7 8.53 34.09 -5.42
CA LEU A 7 9.43 34.58 -6.47
C LEU A 7 10.90 34.29 -6.16
N ASN A 8 11.31 34.31 -4.89
CA ASN A 8 12.68 33.91 -4.50
C ASN A 8 12.93 32.41 -4.67
N PHE A 9 11.93 31.54 -4.45
CA PHE A 9 12.09 30.10 -4.66
C PHE A 9 12.27 29.72 -6.14
N ARG A 10 11.66 30.49 -7.05
CA ARG A 10 11.74 30.23 -8.49
C ARG A 10 13.03 30.76 -9.13
N SER A 11 13.75 31.64 -8.44
CA SER A 11 15.01 32.24 -8.92
C SER A 11 16.25 31.40 -8.58
N GLU A 12 16.18 30.48 -7.61
CA GLU A 12 17.31 29.62 -7.23
C GLU A 12 17.42 28.33 -8.07
N MET A 13 16.39 27.96 -8.82
CA MET A 13 16.44 26.80 -9.73
C MET A 13 17.06 27.09 -11.10
N ALA A 14 17.44 28.34 -11.39
CA ALA A 14 17.96 28.74 -12.69
C ALA A 14 19.50 28.75 -12.79
N ALA A 15 20.23 28.28 -11.77
CA ALA A 15 21.70 28.37 -11.71
C ALA A 15 22.39 27.07 -11.24
N ALA A 16 21.92 25.92 -11.73
CA ALA A 16 22.65 24.65 -11.60
C ALA A 16 22.64 23.88 -12.93
N GLU A 17 23.03 24.56 -14.00
CA GLU A 17 23.65 23.89 -15.15
C GLU A 17 25.16 23.91 -14.91
N ASP A 18 25.72 22.83 -14.37
CA ASP A 18 27.04 22.37 -14.83
C ASP A 18 27.26 20.88 -14.53
N VAL A 19 27.90 20.22 -15.50
CA VAL A 19 28.38 18.83 -15.53
C VAL A 19 27.32 17.73 -15.68
N ILE A 20 26.81 17.60 -16.91
CA ILE A 20 26.23 16.34 -17.41
C ILE A 20 27.37 15.30 -17.48
N SER A 21 27.58 14.55 -16.40
CA SER A 21 28.28 13.27 -16.46
C SER A 21 27.35 12.25 -17.14
N THR A 22 27.59 11.98 -18.42
CA THR A 22 26.98 10.90 -19.22
C THR A 22 27.38 9.51 -18.70
N LYS A 23 26.99 9.17 -17.48
CA LYS A 23 26.83 7.76 -17.09
C LYS A 23 25.36 7.43 -17.21
N PRO A 24 24.98 6.36 -17.94
CA PRO A 24 23.60 5.92 -17.93
C PRO A 24 23.27 5.62 -16.47
N LEU A 25 22.35 6.40 -15.90
CA LEU A 25 21.73 6.05 -14.64
C LEU A 25 20.91 4.81 -14.98
N ILE A 26 21.55 3.64 -14.84
CA ILE A 26 20.87 2.38 -14.73
C ILE A 26 20.03 2.56 -13.47
N THR A 27 18.81 3.07 -13.64
CA THR A 27 17.74 2.80 -12.70
C THR A 27 17.62 1.29 -12.75
N LYS A 28 18.39 0.61 -11.88
CA LYS A 28 18.05 -0.74 -11.49
C LYS A 28 16.59 -0.61 -11.13
N SER A 29 15.71 -1.16 -11.96
CA SER A 29 14.40 -1.56 -11.47
C SER A 29 14.75 -2.38 -10.25
N THR A 30 14.61 -1.79 -9.07
CA THR A 30 14.67 -2.54 -7.84
C THR A 30 13.47 -3.44 -7.98
N SER A 31 13.70 -4.64 -8.54
CA SER A 31 12.78 -5.74 -8.45
C SER A 31 12.28 -5.72 -7.02
N LEU A 32 10.96 -5.72 -6.85
CA LEU A 32 10.38 -5.78 -5.52
C LEU A 32 11.13 -6.86 -4.75
N PRO A 33 11.55 -6.59 -3.51
CA PRO A 33 12.29 -7.56 -2.72
C PRO A 33 11.62 -8.93 -2.81
N ASP A 34 12.40 -10.02 -2.88
CA ASP A 34 11.87 -11.35 -3.19
C ASP A 34 10.71 -11.78 -2.26
N TYR A 35 10.70 -11.28 -1.02
CA TYR A 35 9.59 -11.51 -0.09
C TYR A 35 8.26 -10.90 -0.57
N ILE A 36 8.27 -9.74 -1.24
CA ILE A 36 7.06 -9.14 -1.83
C ILE A 36 6.55 -10.01 -2.98
N ASN A 37 7.44 -10.47 -3.87
CA ASN A 37 7.06 -11.37 -4.96
C ASN A 37 6.48 -12.70 -4.42
N PHE A 38 7.05 -13.21 -3.33
CA PHE A 38 6.50 -14.36 -2.61
C PHE A 38 5.14 -14.08 -1.97
N LEU A 39 4.83 -12.87 -1.49
CA LEU A 39 3.52 -12.56 -0.92
C LEU A 39 2.42 -12.43 -2.00
N LEU A 40 2.82 -12.11 -3.24
CA LEU A 40 1.95 -11.91 -4.40
C LEU A 40 1.80 -13.17 -5.27
N SER A 41 2.47 -14.28 -4.92
CA SER A 41 2.36 -15.53 -5.69
C SER A 41 0.95 -16.13 -5.52
N PRO A 42 0.34 -16.69 -6.58
CA PRO A 42 -0.92 -17.42 -6.45
C PRO A 42 -0.83 -18.63 -5.51
N ASP A 43 0.38 -19.14 -5.25
CA ASP A 43 0.64 -20.26 -4.35
C ASP A 43 0.89 -19.82 -2.89
N THR A 44 0.83 -18.53 -2.59
CA THR A 44 1.07 -18.03 -1.24
C THR A 44 -0.07 -18.45 -0.32
N PRO A 45 0.23 -19.15 0.78
CA PRO A 45 -0.80 -19.55 1.72
C PRO A 45 -1.45 -18.31 2.34
N LEU A 46 -2.77 -18.22 2.23
CA LEU A 46 -3.58 -17.18 2.86
C LEU A 46 -3.54 -17.39 4.38
N ASP A 47 -2.86 -16.51 5.11
CA ASP A 47 -2.64 -16.60 6.55
C ASP A 47 -3.65 -15.77 7.37
N PHE A 48 -4.53 -15.04 6.69
CA PHE A 48 -5.46 -14.10 7.28
C PHE A 48 -6.79 -14.04 6.53
N HIS A 49 -7.86 -13.69 7.24
CA HIS A 49 -9.20 -13.54 6.66
C HIS A 49 -9.78 -12.16 6.96
N VAL A 50 -10.45 -11.58 5.97
CA VAL A 50 -11.16 -10.31 6.12
C VAL A 50 -12.63 -10.57 5.84
N ASN A 51 -13.47 -10.37 6.86
CA ASN A 51 -14.92 -10.41 6.71
C ASN A 51 -15.38 -9.03 6.22
N VAL A 52 -15.87 -8.95 4.99
CA VAL A 52 -16.22 -7.69 4.33
C VAL A 52 -17.71 -7.59 4.11
N GLY A 53 -18.27 -6.41 4.35
CA GLY A 53 -19.67 -6.10 4.11
C GLY A 53 -20.37 -5.67 5.40
N ASN A 54 -21.52 -5.01 5.24
CA ASN A 54 -22.33 -4.57 6.37
C ASN A 54 -23.27 -5.70 6.82
N PRO A 55 -23.06 -6.31 8.01
CA PRO A 55 -23.88 -7.42 8.49
C PRO A 55 -25.34 -7.04 8.75
N GLU A 56 -25.65 -5.75 8.89
CA GLU A 56 -27.02 -5.25 9.07
C GLU A 56 -27.82 -5.23 7.76
N ILE A 57 -27.14 -5.20 6.60
CA ILE A 57 -27.77 -5.08 5.27
C ILE A 57 -27.66 -6.40 4.51
N SER A 58 -26.52 -7.09 4.59
CA SER A 58 -26.27 -8.35 3.90
C SER A 58 -25.23 -9.21 4.64
N PRO A 59 -25.23 -10.53 4.43
CA PRO A 59 -24.16 -11.39 4.96
C PRO A 59 -22.78 -10.89 4.54
N GLN A 60 -21.82 -10.94 5.46
CA GLN A 60 -20.43 -10.62 5.15
C GLN A 60 -19.79 -11.73 4.31
N GLU A 61 -18.91 -11.34 3.40
CA GLU A 61 -18.09 -12.27 2.63
C GLU A 61 -16.73 -12.45 3.32
N ARG A 62 -16.31 -13.71 3.50
CA ARG A 62 -15.03 -14.05 4.11
C ARG A 62 -13.96 -14.21 3.04
N ILE A 63 -13.07 -13.23 2.95
CA ILE A 63 -12.04 -13.15 1.90
C ILE A 63 -10.68 -13.50 2.50
N GLY A 64 -9.98 -14.48 1.92
CA GLY A 64 -8.63 -14.85 2.35
C GLY A 64 -7.59 -13.89 1.78
N ALA A 65 -6.60 -13.53 2.59
CA ALA A 65 -5.51 -12.62 2.22
C ALA A 65 -4.22 -12.99 2.96
N VAL A 66 -3.13 -12.34 2.55
CA VAL A 66 -1.83 -12.45 3.22
C VAL A 66 -1.62 -11.22 4.11
N LYS A 67 -1.59 -11.40 5.44
CA LYS A 67 -1.54 -10.31 6.44
C LYS A 67 -0.41 -9.31 6.16
N TRP A 68 0.78 -9.84 5.83
CA TRP A 68 1.94 -9.02 5.55
C TRP A 68 1.85 -8.25 4.23
N MET A 69 1.14 -8.77 3.24
CA MET A 69 0.85 -8.05 1.99
C MET A 69 -0.02 -6.81 2.28
N LEU A 70 -1.08 -6.99 3.07
CA LEU A 70 -1.96 -5.89 3.49
C LEU A 70 -1.19 -4.80 4.25
N ILE A 71 -0.30 -5.22 5.17
CA ILE A 71 0.58 -4.32 5.95
C ILE A 71 1.57 -3.58 5.05
N ALA A 72 2.12 -4.26 4.03
CA ALA A 72 3.11 -3.68 3.13
C ALA A 72 2.48 -2.66 2.17
N HIS A 73 1.30 -2.96 1.61
CA HIS A 73 0.68 -2.20 0.52
C HIS A 73 -0.38 -1.18 0.96
N SER A 74 -0.82 -1.18 2.22
CA SER A 74 -1.76 -0.16 2.74
C SER A 74 -1.32 0.43 4.08
N LYS A 75 -1.21 1.76 4.13
CA LYS A 75 -0.96 2.49 5.39
C LYS A 75 -2.09 2.30 6.40
N VAL A 76 -3.33 2.28 5.92
CA VAL A 76 -4.52 2.10 6.77
C VAL A 76 -4.54 0.70 7.36
N LEU A 77 -4.38 -0.34 6.53
CA LEU A 77 -4.37 -1.73 6.98
C LEU A 77 -3.15 -2.02 7.86
N ARG A 78 -2.00 -1.40 7.58
CA ARG A 78 -0.82 -1.48 8.46
C ARG A 78 -1.15 -1.03 9.88
N VAL A 79 -1.78 0.13 10.04
CA VAL A 79 -2.12 0.67 11.36
C VAL A 79 -3.11 -0.25 12.06
N MET A 80 -4.16 -0.70 11.36
CA MET A 80 -5.18 -1.60 11.92
C MET A 80 -4.61 -2.98 12.31
N LEU A 81 -3.82 -3.62 11.44
CA LEU A 81 -3.31 -4.97 11.65
C LEU A 81 -2.13 -5.05 12.63
N LEU A 82 -1.43 -3.93 12.84
CA LEU A 82 -0.37 -3.84 13.85
C LEU A 82 -0.88 -3.33 15.20
N GLU A 83 -2.15 -2.93 15.29
CA GLU A 83 -2.78 -2.56 16.55
C GLU A 83 -2.78 -3.77 17.50
N SER A 84 -2.41 -3.55 18.77
CA SER A 84 -2.11 -4.65 19.71
C SER A 84 -3.26 -5.65 19.90
N LYS A 85 -4.50 -5.21 19.69
CA LYS A 85 -5.70 -6.04 19.77
C LYS A 85 -5.84 -7.03 18.62
N ILE A 86 -5.45 -6.65 17.40
CA ILE A 86 -5.65 -7.42 16.15
C ILE A 86 -4.34 -8.08 15.68
N ARG A 87 -3.21 -7.70 16.28
CA ARG A 87 -1.89 -8.19 15.91
C ARG A 87 -1.78 -9.72 15.92
N HIS A 88 -2.40 -10.38 16.90
CA HIS A 88 -2.37 -11.84 17.03
C HIS A 88 -3.56 -12.54 16.37
N ASP A 89 -4.56 -11.77 15.94
CA ASP A 89 -5.75 -12.32 15.31
C ASP A 89 -5.43 -12.81 13.89
N LYS A 90 -6.18 -13.82 13.46
CA LYS A 90 -6.15 -14.39 12.12
C LYS A 90 -7.28 -13.88 11.23
N GLU A 91 -8.11 -13.00 11.77
CA GLU A 91 -9.20 -12.37 11.03
C GLU A 91 -9.49 -10.95 11.50
N MET A 92 -10.12 -10.16 10.64
CA MET A 92 -10.71 -8.87 10.99
C MET A 92 -11.99 -8.64 10.20
N SER A 93 -12.78 -7.63 10.60
CA SER A 93 -14.00 -7.25 9.89
C SER A 93 -13.91 -5.82 9.34
N ILE A 94 -14.39 -5.62 8.11
CA ILE A 94 -14.59 -4.31 7.48
C ILE A 94 -16.07 -4.18 7.13
N THR A 95 -16.79 -3.34 7.88
CA THR A 95 -18.24 -3.16 7.72
C THR A 95 -18.61 -2.11 6.70
N ASP A 96 -17.68 -1.20 6.40
CA ASP A 96 -17.95 0.05 5.66
C ASP A 96 -17.58 -0.07 4.17
N LEU A 97 -17.31 -1.28 3.70
CA LEU A 97 -16.87 -1.57 2.35
C LEU A 97 -17.65 -2.76 1.79
N ASP A 98 -18.03 -2.70 0.52
CA ASP A 98 -18.62 -3.84 -0.16
C ASP A 98 -17.52 -4.88 -0.53
N PRO A 99 -17.86 -6.18 -0.57
CA PRO A 99 -16.89 -7.24 -0.88
C PRO A 99 -16.18 -7.09 -2.22
N ASP A 100 -16.89 -6.64 -3.25
CA ASP A 100 -16.34 -6.56 -4.61
C ASP A 100 -15.31 -5.44 -4.74
N THR A 101 -15.54 -4.30 -4.10
CA THR A 101 -14.58 -3.21 -3.98
C THR A 101 -13.34 -3.66 -3.22
N PHE A 102 -13.49 -4.46 -2.15
CA PHE A 102 -12.33 -5.00 -1.45
C PHE A 102 -11.53 -5.98 -2.30
N LYS A 103 -12.19 -6.88 -3.05
CA LYS A 103 -11.50 -7.78 -3.99
C LYS A 103 -10.74 -6.99 -5.06
N ASN A 104 -11.36 -5.96 -5.62
CA ASN A 104 -10.71 -5.09 -6.59
C ASN A 104 -9.48 -4.41 -5.98
N LEU A 105 -9.57 -3.91 -4.74
CA LEU A 105 -8.43 -3.34 -4.02
C LEU A 105 -7.28 -4.35 -3.92
N LEU A 106 -7.57 -5.61 -3.56
CA LEU A 106 -6.54 -6.65 -3.45
C LEU A 106 -5.86 -6.95 -4.79
N VAL A 107 -6.59 -6.89 -5.91
CA VAL A 107 -6.02 -7.09 -7.25
C VAL A 107 -5.05 -5.97 -7.64
N PHE A 108 -5.24 -4.76 -7.12
CA PHE A 108 -4.37 -3.59 -7.40
C PHE A 108 -3.19 -3.43 -6.42
N MET A 109 -3.11 -4.25 -5.37
CA MET A 109 -1.99 -4.25 -4.43
C MET A 109 -0.78 -4.98 -5.02
#